data_AF-A0A3L6ZXL3-F1
#
_entry.id   AF-A0A3L6ZXL3-F1
#
_cell.length_a   1.000
_cell.length_b   1.000
_cell.length_c   1.000
_cell.angle_alpha   90.00
_cell.angle_beta   90.00
_cell.angle_gamma   90.00
#
_symmetry.space_group_name_H-M   'P 1'
#
loop_
_entity.id
_entity.type
_entity.pdbx_description
1 polymer ?
#
loop_
_entity_poly.entity_id
_entity_poly.type
_entity_poly.pdbx_seq_one_letter_code
_entity_poly.pdbx_strand_id
1 'polypeptide(L)' 'MSAESTELGHGHSPAAWTAVTVMLIAFLIGTIAFWLDWAWLVWAAAGLLVVGALLGWILAKVGYGVNGPKSAPKEH' A
#
# COMPACT_ATOMS: atom_id res chain seq x y z
N MET A 1 -33.08 -6.03 12.53
CA MET A 1 -31.82 -6.49 13.16
C MET A 1 -31.18 -7.45 12.18
N SER A 2 -30.02 -7.21 11.57
CA SER A 2 -29.09 -6.10 11.59
C SER A 2 -28.36 -6.17 10.24
N ALA A 3 -28.34 -5.09 9.47
CA ALA A 3 -27.43 -4.99 8.33
C ALA A 3 -26.01 -4.74 8.87
N GLU A 4 -25.47 -5.69 9.62
CA GLU A 4 -24.22 -5.55 10.37
C GLU A 4 -22.99 -5.93 9.53
N SER A 5 -22.97 -5.60 8.25
CA SER A 5 -21.81 -5.90 7.40
C SER A 5 -21.47 -4.85 6.34
N THR A 6 -22.26 -3.78 6.20
CA THR A 6 -21.96 -2.71 5.22
C THR A 6 -21.19 -1.54 5.83
N GLU A 7 -20.92 -1.56 7.14
CA GLU A 7 -20.05 -0.59 7.82
C GLU A 7 -18.59 -1.10 7.94
N LEU A 8 -18.19 -2.04 7.09
CA LEU A 8 -16.79 -2.49 6.97
C LEU A 8 -15.94 -1.52 6.12
N GLY A 9 -16.13 -0.22 6.33
CA GLY A 9 -15.30 0.87 5.78
C GLY A 9 -13.89 0.93 6.41
N HIS A 10 -13.31 -0.20 6.81
CA HIS A 10 -12.17 -0.27 7.73
C HIS A 10 -10.91 -0.95 7.14
N GLY A 11 -10.83 -1.15 5.83
CA GLY A 11 -9.67 -1.79 5.21
C GLY A 11 -9.56 -1.70 3.68
N HIS A 12 -10.56 -1.17 2.98
CA HIS A 12 -10.61 -1.11 1.51
C HIS A 12 -10.24 0.25 0.91
N SER A 13 -9.42 1.05 1.61
CA SER A 13 -8.88 2.23 0.96
C SER A 13 -7.89 1.80 -0.14
N PRO A 14 -8.04 2.29 -1.39
CA PRO A 14 -7.08 2.05 -2.47
C PRO A 14 -5.64 2.44 -2.07
N ALA A 15 -5.50 3.39 -1.14
CA ALA A 15 -4.21 3.82 -0.62
C ALA A 15 -3.46 2.72 0.14
N ALA A 16 -4.16 2.03 1.03
CA ALA A 16 -3.57 0.99 1.86
C ALA A 16 -3.11 -0.17 0.98
N TRP A 17 -3.96 -0.60 0.05
CA TRP A 17 -3.64 -1.73 -0.84
C TRP A 17 -2.53 -1.39 -1.84
N THR A 18 -2.46 -0.14 -2.32
CA THR A 18 -1.35 0.31 -3.18
C THR A 18 -0.02 0.26 -2.45
N ALA A 19 0.04 0.79 -1.22
CA ALA A 19 1.27 0.76 -0.41
C ALA A 19 1.72 -0.69 -0.12
N VAL A 20 0.79 -1.55 0.28
CA VAL A 20 1.07 -2.97 0.54
C VAL A 20 1.58 -3.68 -0.72
N THR A 21 0.94 -3.46 -1.87
CA THR A 21 1.36 -4.08 -3.14
C THR A 21 2.78 -3.66 -3.52
N VAL A 22 3.13 -2.38 -3.39
CA VAL A 22 4.48 -1.88 -3.65
C VAL A 22 5.50 -2.51 -2.69
N MET A 23 5.17 -2.65 -1.41
CA MET A 23 6.04 -3.32 -0.43
C MET A 23 6.26 -4.79 -0.77
N LEU A 24 5.22 -5.52 -1.16
CA LEU A 24 5.34 -6.93 -1.56
C LEU A 24 6.23 -7.08 -2.80
N ILE A 25 6.10 -6.19 -3.78
CA ILE A 25 6.99 -6.17 -4.97
C ILE A 25 8.44 -5.91 -4.55
N ALA A 26 8.67 -4.95 -3.65
CA ALA A 26 10.02 -4.66 -3.15
C ALA A 26 10.65 -5.89 -2.47
N PHE A 27 9.89 -6.61 -1.64
CA PHE A 27 10.35 -7.85 -1.02
C PHE A 27 10.62 -8.96 -2.03
N LEU A 28 9.77 -9.12 -3.05
CA LEU A 28 9.96 -10.11 -4.10
C LEU A 28 11.27 -9.84 -4.87
N ILE A 29 11.49 -8.59 -5.29
CA ILE A 29 12.72 -8.18 -5.98
C ILE A 29 13.94 -8.37 -5.07
N GLY A 30 13.85 -7.94 -3.81
CA GLY A 30 14.94 -8.07 -2.85
C GLY A 30 15.33 -9.53 -2.59
N THR A 31 14.35 -10.43 -2.50
CA THR A 31 14.60 -11.87 -2.29
C THR A 31 15.32 -12.49 -3.48
N ILE A 32 14.88 -12.18 -4.71
CA ILE A 32 15.52 -12.66 -5.94
C ILE A 32 16.92 -12.07 -6.08
N ALA A 33 17.08 -10.77 -5.80
CA ALA A 33 18.37 -10.08 -5.86
C ALA A 33 19.38 -10.66 -4.86
N PHE A 34 18.94 -10.98 -3.65
CA PHE A 34 19.78 -11.60 -2.63
C PHE A 34 20.19 -13.02 -3.02
N TRP A 35 19.26 -13.80 -3.60
CA TRP A 35 19.57 -15.13 -4.13
C TRP A 35 20.64 -15.10 -5.23
N LEU A 36 20.63 -14.07 -6.08
CA LEU A 36 21.57 -13.88 -7.18
C LEU A 36 22.89 -13.18 -6.77
N ASP A 37 23.09 -12.89 -5.48
CA ASP A 37 24.24 -12.12 -4.95
C ASP A 37 24.36 -10.70 -5.55
N TRP A 38 23.25 -10.13 -6.03
CA TRP A 38 23.25 -8.80 -6.65
C TRP A 38 23.07 -7.71 -5.59
N ALA A 39 24.14 -7.44 -4.85
CA ALA A 39 24.15 -6.48 -3.73
C ALA A 39 23.55 -5.11 -4.08
N TRP A 40 23.85 -4.57 -5.26
CA TRP A 40 23.32 -3.28 -5.71
C TRP A 40 21.78 -3.29 -5.85
N LEU A 41 21.21 -4.40 -6.29
CA LEU A 41 19.77 -4.55 -6.50
C LEU A 41 19.03 -4.77 -5.18
N VAL A 42 19.68 -5.39 -4.18
CA VAL A 42 19.17 -5.49 -2.81
C VAL A 42 19.02 -4.10 -2.18
N TRP A 43 20.02 -3.23 -2.32
CA TRP A 43 19.94 -1.84 -1.85
C TRP A 43 18.87 -1.03 -2.60
N ALA A 44 18.72 -1.27 -3.91
CA ALA A 44 17.64 -0.67 -4.70
C ALA A 44 16.25 -1.12 -4.20
N ALA A 45 16.07 -2.41 -3.89
CA ALA A 45 14.83 -2.94 -3.33
C ALA A 45 14.52 -2.40 -1.94
N ALA A 46 15.55 -2.23 -1.09
CA ALA A 46 15.39 -1.58 0.21
C ALA A 46 14.92 -0.12 0.05
N GLY A 47 15.49 0.63 -0.91
CA GLY A 47 15.02 1.97 -1.25
C GLY A 47 13.57 1.96 -1.74
N LEU A 48 13.20 1.01 -2.60
CA LEU A 48 11.83 0.86 -3.11
C LEU A 48 10.82 0.58 -1.98
N LEU A 49 11.20 -0.23 -0.98
CA LEU A 49 10.38 -0.50 0.20
C LEU A 49 10.09 0.79 0.97
N VAL A 50 11.12 1.61 1.22
CA VAL A 50 10.97 2.92 1.88
C VAL A 50 10.04 3.83 1.06
N VAL A 51 10.18 3.85 -0.27
CA VAL A 51 9.26 4.60 -1.15
C VAL A 51 7.82 4.08 -1.04
N GLY A 52 7.61 2.76 -0.96
CA GLY A 52 6.30 2.15 -0.73
C GLY A 52 5.67 2.58 0.61
N ALA A 53 6.46 2.65 1.68
CA ALA A 53 6.02 3.16 2.97
C ALA A 53 5.62 4.64 2.90
N LEU A 54 6.43 5.46 2.23
CA LEU A 54 6.14 6.88 2.02
C LEU A 54 4.88 7.09 1.18
N LEU A 55 4.66 6.26 0.15
CA LEU A 55 3.44 6.30 -0.66
C LEU A 55 2.18 6.08 0.17
N GLY A 56 2.20 5.11 1.11
CA GLY A 56 1.08 4.89 2.03
C GLY A 56 0.79 6.11 2.91
N TRP A 57 1.84 6.75 3.43
CA TRP A 57 1.71 7.97 4.23
C TRP A 57 1.22 9.17 3.42
N ILE A 58 1.74 9.36 2.20
CA ILE A 58 1.35 10.45 1.30
C ILE A 58 -0.11 10.26 0.86
N LEU A 59 -0.52 9.07 0.44
CA LEU A 59 -1.90 8.81 0.02
C LEU A 59 -2.90 8.96 1.17
N ALA A 60 -2.51 8.58 2.39
CA ALA A 60 -3.31 8.89 3.57
C ALA A 60 -3.53 10.41 3.75
N LYS A 61 -2.47 11.19 3.50
CA LYS A 61 -2.47 12.66 3.66
C LYS A 61 -3.21 13.40 2.53
N VAL A 62 -3.21 12.89 1.30
CA VAL A 62 -3.96 13.49 0.17
C VAL A 62 -5.44 13.09 0.13
N GLY A 63 -5.95 12.43 1.16
CA GLY A 63 -7.39 12.14 1.28
C GLY A 63 -7.85 10.89 0.55
N TYR A 64 -6.93 9.98 0.22
CA TYR A 64 -7.26 8.59 -0.08
C TYR A 64 -7.21 7.71 1.17
N GLY A 65 -6.79 8.24 2.32
CA GLY A 65 -6.84 7.53 3.60
C GLY A 65 -8.25 7.13 4.03
N VAL A 66 -8.33 6.30 5.08
CA VAL A 66 -9.58 5.72 5.62
C VAL A 66 -10.66 6.73 6.05
N ASN A 67 -10.35 8.03 6.08
CA ASN A 67 -11.29 9.13 6.37
C ASN A 67 -11.23 10.27 5.34
N GLY A 68 -10.69 10.00 4.15
CA GLY A 68 -10.47 11.01 3.14
C GLY A 68 -11.76 11.34 2.35
N PRO A 69 -12.10 12.62 2.14
CA PRO A 69 -13.34 13.06 1.49
C PRO A 69 -13.47 12.62 0.02
N LYS A 70 -12.43 12.01 -0.55
CA LYS A 70 -12.38 11.51 -1.93
C LYS A 70 -12.64 10.00 -2.05
N SER A 71 -12.78 9.31 -0.91
CA SER A 71 -13.14 7.89 -0.82
C SER A 71 -14.65 7.66 -0.71
N ALA A 72 -15.47 8.72 -0.72
CA ALA A 72 -16.92 8.60 -0.79
C ALA A 72 -17.30 7.90 -2.11
N PRO A 73 -17.95 6.71 -2.06
CA PRO A 73 -18.50 6.11 -3.26
C PRO A 73 -19.53 7.07 -3.86
N LYS A 74 -19.52 7.23 -5.18
CA LYS A 74 -20.67 7.82 -5.88
C LYS A 74 -21.87 6.91 -5.60
N GLU A 75 -22.87 7.43 -4.90
CA GLU A 75 -24.16 6.76 -4.69
C GLU A 75 -24.75 6.39 -6.06
N HIS A 76 -25.00 5.10 -6.24
CA HIS A 76 -25.91 4.56 -7.25
C HIS A 76 -27.15 4.07 -6.52
#